data_AF-A0A836EA52-F1
#
_entry.id   AF-A0A836EA52-F1
#
_cell.length_a   1.000
_cell.length_b   1.000
_cell.length_c   1.000
_cell.angle_alpha   90.00
_cell.angle_beta   90.00
_cell.angle_gamma   90.00
#
_symmetry.space_group_name_H-M   'P 1'
#
loop_
_entity.id
_entity.type
_entity.pdbx_description
1 polymer ?
#
loop_
_entity_poly.entity_id
_entity_poly.type
_entity_poly.pdbx_seq_one_letter_code
_entity_poly.pdbx_strand_id
1 'polypeptide(L)'
;MTNIRGFRFSLGFWFDVLLRVFLAVLFVTMLNLMIFRELEKAEPFTRKIHEDELWLYRNPRTDSFVPTTVLWPLVFMMPIVVICFFFIMHKDKVDFQQSVLSVTLALGFNGLITDILKLIVGRPRPDFFWRCFPDGQMNPEFKCTGDPIIIRDGKKSFPSGHSSFAFASFGFIALYLAGKLHTFSLAGKGQSWKLCTFLLPLCIALTIALSRTCDYHHHWQDVVIGSVIGYCLTYVCYRHYYPSLDSPYCDKPYVALTLQVQSDTVRSNKNEQIKWI
;
A
#
# COMPACT_ATOMS: atom_id res chain seq x y z
N MET A 1 16.51 -54.00 1.48
CA MET A 1 15.39 -53.46 0.67
C MET A 1 14.99 -52.13 1.26
N THR A 2 14.83 -51.16 0.37
CA THR A 2 14.74 -49.72 0.55
C THR A 2 13.65 -49.26 1.52
N ASN A 3 13.96 -48.32 2.43
CA ASN A 3 13.03 -47.23 2.67
C ASN A 3 13.71 -45.92 3.09
N ILE A 4 13.13 -44.85 2.59
CA ILE A 4 13.74 -43.57 2.24
C ILE A 4 14.08 -42.76 3.49
N ARG A 5 15.33 -42.29 3.58
CA ARG A 5 15.77 -41.29 4.56
C ARG A 5 14.86 -40.07 4.49
N GLY A 6 14.09 -39.83 5.55
CA GLY A 6 13.36 -38.58 5.72
C GLY A 6 14.32 -37.41 5.59
N PHE A 7 14.05 -36.53 4.63
CA PHE A 7 14.76 -35.27 4.47
C PHE A 7 14.43 -34.38 5.66
N ARG A 8 15.23 -34.48 6.72
CA ARG A 8 15.12 -33.63 7.91
C ARG A 8 15.75 -32.29 7.54
N PHE A 9 14.95 -31.38 6.99
CA PHE A 9 15.43 -30.02 6.69
C PHE A 9 15.96 -29.38 7.99
N SER A 10 17.26 -29.08 8.01
CA SER A 10 17.95 -28.47 9.14
C SER A 10 17.35 -27.09 9.46
N LEU A 11 17.30 -26.72 10.73
CA LEU A 11 16.97 -25.36 11.17
C LEU A 11 17.83 -24.31 10.44
N GLY A 12 19.07 -24.66 10.10
CA GLY A 12 19.97 -23.83 9.30
C GLY A 12 19.52 -23.63 7.85
N PHE A 13 18.87 -24.63 7.23
CA PHE A 13 18.31 -24.49 5.88
C PHE A 13 17.13 -23.52 5.86
N TRP A 14 16.24 -23.61 6.84
CA TRP A 14 15.13 -22.66 6.97
C TRP A 14 15.60 -21.26 7.33
N PHE A 15 16.62 -21.14 8.18
CA PHE A 15 17.25 -19.85 8.47
C PHE A 15 17.88 -19.23 7.22
N ASP A 16 18.59 -20.01 6.40
CA ASP A 16 19.18 -19.54 5.14
C ASP A 16 18.11 -19.15 4.12
N VAL A 17 17.03 -19.92 4.00
CA VAL A 17 15.90 -19.58 3.12
C VAL A 17 15.22 -18.29 3.60
N LEU A 18 14.97 -18.16 4.91
CA LEU A 18 14.36 -16.97 5.50
C LEU A 18 15.27 -15.74 5.36
N LEU A 19 16.58 -15.90 5.56
CA LEU A 19 17.57 -14.84 5.38
C LEU A 19 17.68 -14.42 3.92
N ARG A 20 17.66 -15.37 2.97
CA ARG A 20 17.68 -15.08 1.53
C ARG A 20 16.39 -14.40 1.08
N VAL A 21 15.23 -14.81 1.60
CA VAL A 21 13.95 -14.13 1.35
C VAL A 21 13.97 -12.73 1.96
N PHE A 22 14.47 -12.57 3.18
CA PHE A 22 14.60 -11.27 3.84
C PHE A 22 15.54 -10.32 3.08
N LEU A 23 16.73 -10.80 2.66
CA LEU A 23 17.68 -10.06 1.84
C LEU A 23 17.13 -9.77 0.44
N ALA A 24 16.38 -10.70 -0.15
CA ALA A 24 15.69 -10.49 -1.42
C ALA A 24 14.59 -9.44 -1.29
N VAL A 25 13.85 -9.43 -0.18
CA VAL A 25 12.83 -8.39 0.10
C VAL A 25 13.51 -7.05 0.35
N LEU A 26 14.59 -6.99 1.14
CA LEU A 26 15.36 -5.76 1.34
C LEU A 26 15.90 -5.23 0.00
N PHE A 27 16.47 -6.11 -0.81
CA PHE A 27 16.94 -5.79 -2.16
C PHE A 27 15.79 -5.31 -3.05
N VAL A 28 14.64 -5.98 -3.05
CA VAL A 28 13.45 -5.60 -3.82
C VAL A 28 12.91 -4.25 -3.34
N THR A 29 12.89 -3.98 -2.02
CA THR A 29 12.45 -2.68 -1.49
C THR A 29 13.41 -1.55 -1.86
N MET A 30 14.73 -1.78 -1.78
CA MET A 30 15.74 -0.80 -2.20
C MET A 30 15.73 -0.59 -3.72
N LEU A 31 15.55 -1.65 -4.49
CA LEU A 31 15.39 -1.62 -5.94
C LEU A 31 14.12 -0.84 -6.31
N ASN A 32 12.99 -1.12 -5.65
CA ASN A 32 11.74 -0.38 -5.84
C ASN A 32 11.92 1.10 -5.50
N LEU A 33 12.66 1.43 -4.43
CA LEU A 33 12.93 2.82 -4.06
C LEU A 33 13.82 3.54 -5.08
N MET A 34 14.83 2.84 -5.62
CA MET A 34 15.67 3.36 -6.70
C MET A 34 14.86 3.57 -7.98
N ILE A 35 14.07 2.58 -8.38
CA ILE A 35 13.17 2.66 -9.54
C ILE A 35 12.19 3.81 -9.36
N PHE A 36 11.56 3.93 -8.18
CA PHE A 36 10.64 5.02 -7.84
C PHE A 36 11.29 6.39 -8.07
N ARG A 37 12.51 6.60 -7.54
CA ARG A 37 13.23 7.87 -7.71
C ARG A 37 13.51 8.21 -9.18
N GLU A 38 13.80 7.21 -10.01
CA GLU A 38 14.04 7.42 -11.44
C GLU A 38 12.72 7.65 -12.21
N LEU A 39 11.65 6.93 -11.87
CA LEU A 39 10.31 7.16 -12.43
C LEU A 39 9.78 8.57 -12.09
N GLU A 40 10.08 9.09 -10.90
CA GLU A 40 9.69 10.43 -10.48
C GLU A 40 10.34 11.52 -11.36
N LYS A 41 11.57 11.30 -11.82
CA LYS A 41 12.29 12.23 -12.71
C LYS A 41 11.95 12.05 -14.19
N ALA A 42 11.42 10.90 -14.58
CA ALA A 42 11.06 10.63 -15.97
C ALA A 42 10.00 11.61 -16.49
N GLU A 43 10.13 11.97 -17.77
CA GLU A 43 9.15 12.80 -18.48
C GLU A 43 7.88 11.98 -18.78
N PRO A 44 6.70 12.44 -18.34
CA PRO A 44 5.44 11.78 -18.66
C PRO A 44 5.02 12.04 -20.11
N PHE A 45 4.11 11.21 -20.62
CA PHE A 45 3.44 11.45 -21.89
C PHE A 45 2.85 12.87 -21.95
N THR A 46 3.07 13.59 -23.05
CA THR A 46 2.52 14.94 -23.23
C THR A 46 1.24 14.87 -24.04
N ARG A 47 0.12 15.09 -23.37
CA ARG A 47 -1.20 15.17 -24.01
C ARG A 47 -1.33 16.48 -24.77
N LYS A 48 -1.98 16.43 -25.94
CA LYS A 48 -2.48 17.63 -26.62
C LYS A 48 -3.68 18.14 -25.85
N ILE A 49 -3.66 19.41 -25.47
CA ILE A 49 -4.77 20.10 -24.81
C ILE A 49 -5.52 20.88 -25.89
N HIS A 50 -6.82 20.62 -26.03
CA HIS A 50 -7.69 21.38 -26.93
C HIS A 50 -8.15 22.70 -26.29
N GLU A 51 -8.42 23.72 -27.09
CA GLU A 51 -8.87 25.03 -26.58
C GLU A 51 -10.20 24.90 -25.80
N ASP A 52 -11.12 24.07 -26.30
CA ASP A 52 -12.44 23.83 -25.69
C ASP A 52 -12.38 23.14 -24.32
N GLU A 53 -11.28 22.45 -23.99
CA GLU A 53 -11.09 21.80 -22.69
C GLU A 53 -10.13 22.59 -21.76
N LEU A 54 -9.55 23.69 -22.24
CA LEU A 54 -8.54 24.44 -21.50
C LEU A 54 -9.07 24.97 -20.16
N TRP A 55 -10.37 25.24 -20.07
CA TRP A 55 -11.05 25.67 -18.85
C TRP A 55 -10.87 24.65 -17.69
N LEU A 56 -10.73 23.36 -18.01
CA LEU A 56 -10.54 22.28 -17.02
C LEU A 56 -9.17 22.37 -16.31
N TYR A 57 -8.20 23.03 -16.95
CA TYR A 57 -6.82 23.15 -16.48
C TYR A 57 -6.48 24.55 -15.98
N ARG A 58 -7.49 25.40 -15.80
CA ARG A 58 -7.34 26.82 -15.45
C ARG A 58 -7.72 27.15 -14.00
N ASN A 59 -7.92 26.13 -13.16
CA ASN A 59 -8.19 26.33 -11.74
C ASN A 59 -7.02 27.09 -11.07
N PRO A 60 -7.30 27.93 -10.07
CA PRO A 60 -6.26 28.70 -9.39
C PRO A 60 -5.26 27.78 -8.71
N ARG A 61 -4.00 28.21 -8.67
CA ARG A 61 -2.96 27.51 -7.93
C ARG A 61 -3.18 27.73 -6.43
N THR A 62 -3.34 26.64 -5.69
CA THR A 62 -3.52 26.67 -4.23
C THR A 62 -2.50 25.77 -3.53
N ASP A 63 -2.20 26.10 -2.28
CA ASP A 63 -1.34 25.27 -1.43
C ASP A 63 -2.02 23.94 -1.09
N SER A 64 -1.21 22.90 -0.85
CA SER A 64 -1.74 21.60 -0.45
C SER A 64 -2.26 21.63 0.99
N PHE A 65 -3.50 21.22 1.20
CA PHE A 65 -4.03 20.93 2.54
C PHE A 65 -3.25 19.81 3.25
N VAL A 66 -2.85 18.78 2.51
CA VAL A 66 -2.00 17.69 2.99
C VAL A 66 -0.74 17.68 2.14
N PRO A 67 0.31 18.42 2.52
CA PRO A 67 1.56 18.43 1.79
C PRO A 67 2.27 17.08 1.91
N THR A 68 3.14 16.77 0.95
CA THR A 68 3.92 15.52 0.93
C THR A 68 4.80 15.33 2.17
N THR A 69 5.25 16.44 2.77
CA THR A 69 5.99 16.47 4.05
C THR A 69 5.19 15.91 5.22
N VAL A 70 3.86 16.01 5.18
CA VAL A 70 2.95 15.43 6.19
C VAL A 70 2.49 14.04 5.76
N LEU A 71 2.20 13.85 4.47
CA LEU A 71 1.73 12.57 3.93
C LEU A 71 2.73 11.44 4.18
N TRP A 72 4.01 11.61 3.81
CA TRP A 72 4.98 10.52 3.87
C TRP A 72 5.19 9.99 5.29
N PRO A 73 5.39 10.84 6.32
CA PRO A 73 5.40 10.37 7.70
C PRO A 73 4.13 9.61 8.09
N LEU A 74 2.94 10.10 7.73
CA LEU A 74 1.68 9.41 8.05
C LEU A 74 1.61 8.03 7.41
N VAL A 75 1.92 7.93 6.12
CA VAL A 75 1.83 6.69 5.33
C VAL A 75 2.80 5.62 5.86
N PHE A 76 4.01 5.98 6.26
CA PHE A 76 5.01 5.00 6.72
C PHE A 76 4.96 4.75 8.23
N MET A 77 4.76 5.79 9.05
CA MET A 77 4.83 5.65 10.50
C MET A 77 3.57 5.04 11.11
N MET A 78 2.37 5.34 10.58
CA MET A 78 1.13 4.85 11.19
C MET A 78 1.01 3.33 11.19
N PRO A 79 1.31 2.60 10.10
CA PRO A 79 1.33 1.14 10.13
C PRO A 79 2.36 0.59 11.12
N ILE A 80 3.55 1.19 11.19
CA ILE A 80 4.60 0.78 12.13
C ILE A 80 4.11 0.93 13.57
N VAL A 81 3.48 2.06 13.91
CA VAL A 81 2.93 2.29 15.26
C VAL A 81 1.90 1.22 15.62
N VAL A 82 0.95 0.91 14.72
CA VAL A 82 -0.08 -0.11 14.97
C VAL A 82 0.53 -1.51 15.09
N ILE A 83 1.44 -1.89 14.20
CA ILE A 83 2.13 -3.19 14.25
C ILE A 83 2.94 -3.32 15.55
N CYS A 84 3.71 -2.30 15.91
CA CYS A 84 4.50 -2.28 17.14
C CYS A 84 3.62 -2.36 18.39
N PHE A 85 2.46 -1.69 18.40
CA PHE A 85 1.50 -1.77 19.49
C PHE A 85 1.03 -3.23 19.71
N PHE A 86 0.58 -3.92 18.65
CA PHE A 86 0.17 -5.32 18.77
C PHE A 86 1.34 -6.25 19.13
N PHE A 87 2.53 -5.99 18.59
CA PHE A 87 3.73 -6.75 18.98
C PHE A 87 4.08 -6.58 20.46
N ILE A 88 3.97 -5.36 21.01
CA ILE A 88 4.24 -5.11 22.43
C ILE A 88 3.23 -5.85 23.31
N MET A 89 1.95 -5.88 22.92
CA MET A 89 0.89 -6.54 23.67
C MET A 89 0.95 -8.06 23.62
N HIS A 90 1.15 -8.64 22.43
CA HIS A 90 1.02 -10.08 22.23
C HIS A 90 2.37 -10.81 22.16
N LYS A 91 3.47 -10.09 21.98
CA LYS A 91 4.84 -10.63 21.80
C LYS A 91 4.95 -11.67 20.68
N ASP A 92 4.04 -11.62 19.70
CA ASP A 92 4.04 -12.51 18.54
C ASP A 92 5.03 -12.00 17.47
N LYS A 93 6.21 -12.62 17.45
CA LYS A 93 7.27 -12.30 16.49
C LYS A 93 6.90 -12.68 15.06
N VAL A 94 6.13 -13.75 14.87
CA VAL A 94 5.75 -14.23 13.53
C VAL A 94 4.79 -13.23 12.91
N ASP A 95 3.77 -12.81 13.66
CA ASP A 95 2.84 -11.78 13.20
C ASP A 95 3.53 -10.44 12.91
N PHE A 96 4.45 -10.00 13.78
CA PHE A 96 5.22 -8.78 13.54
C PHE A 96 6.00 -8.84 12.22
N GLN A 97 6.70 -9.94 11.95
CA GLN A 97 7.45 -10.11 10.70
C GLN A 97 6.52 -10.13 9.48
N GLN A 98 5.43 -10.89 9.54
CA GLN A 98 4.51 -11.03 8.39
C GLN A 98 3.74 -9.73 8.11
N SER A 99 3.35 -8.98 9.13
CA SER A 99 2.70 -7.66 8.96
C SER A 99 3.63 -6.63 8.34
N VAL A 100 4.91 -6.56 8.77
CA VAL A 100 5.93 -5.69 8.15
C VAL A 100 6.17 -6.07 6.68
N LEU A 101 6.30 -7.36 6.39
CA LEU A 101 6.45 -7.84 5.00
C LEU A 101 5.23 -7.49 4.15
N SER A 102 4.03 -7.70 4.68
CA SER A 102 2.78 -7.40 3.98
C SER A 102 2.64 -5.91 3.64
N VAL A 103 2.89 -5.01 4.59
CA VAL A 103 2.70 -3.56 4.37
C VAL A 103 3.78 -2.99 3.46
N THR A 104 5.04 -3.43 3.61
CA THR A 104 6.14 -2.96 2.75
C THR A 104 5.96 -3.43 1.30
N LEU A 105 5.52 -4.66 1.08
CA LEU A 105 5.16 -5.17 -0.25
C LEU A 105 4.02 -4.35 -0.87
N ALA A 106 2.96 -4.10 -0.10
CA ALA A 106 1.81 -3.33 -0.56
C ALA A 106 2.19 -1.90 -0.98
N LEU A 107 2.94 -1.18 -0.13
CA LEU A 107 3.39 0.19 -0.42
C LEU A 107 4.34 0.24 -1.61
N GLY A 108 5.25 -0.73 -1.74
CA GLY A 108 6.19 -0.83 -2.85
C GLY A 108 5.49 -1.04 -4.19
N PHE A 109 4.59 -2.03 -4.28
CA PHE A 109 3.80 -2.26 -5.50
C PHE A 109 2.85 -1.12 -5.82
N ASN A 110 2.22 -0.53 -4.80
CA ASN A 110 1.39 0.67 -4.99
C ASN A 110 2.18 1.81 -5.62
N GLY A 111 3.36 2.12 -5.09
CA GLY A 111 4.22 3.18 -5.63
C GLY A 111 4.63 2.93 -7.08
N LEU A 112 5.13 1.72 -7.35
CA LEU A 112 5.56 1.32 -8.70
C LEU A 112 4.43 1.47 -9.73
N ILE A 113 3.25 0.90 -9.44
CA ILE A 113 2.12 0.93 -10.36
C ILE A 113 1.60 2.37 -10.53
N THR A 114 1.47 3.13 -9.44
CA THR A 114 1.01 4.53 -9.48
C THR A 114 1.89 5.38 -10.37
N ASP A 115 3.21 5.26 -10.25
CA ASP A 115 4.15 6.10 -11.00
C ASP A 115 4.24 5.71 -12.47
N ILE A 116 4.24 4.40 -12.76
CA ILE A 116 4.17 3.91 -14.15
C ILE A 116 2.92 4.49 -14.82
N LEU A 117 1.76 4.44 -14.15
CA LEU A 117 0.52 5.00 -14.70
C LEU A 117 0.60 6.52 -14.88
N LYS A 118 1.23 7.25 -13.95
CA LYS A 118 1.46 8.70 -14.10
C LYS A 118 2.24 9.02 -15.36
N LEU A 119 3.28 8.25 -15.66
CA LEU A 119 4.11 8.45 -16.85
C LEU A 119 3.38 8.08 -18.14
N ILE A 120 2.69 6.94 -18.16
CA ILE A 120 1.94 6.46 -19.33
C ILE A 120 0.79 7.41 -19.66
N VAL A 121 0.02 7.81 -18.64
CA VAL A 121 -1.21 8.56 -18.83
C VAL A 121 -0.91 10.04 -19.07
N GLY A 122 0.00 10.65 -18.32
CA GLY A 122 0.43 12.03 -18.57
C GLY A 122 -0.68 13.09 -18.50
N ARG A 123 -1.69 12.87 -17.63
CA ARG A 123 -2.85 13.77 -17.51
C ARG A 123 -2.42 15.09 -16.85
N PRO A 124 -2.70 16.26 -17.46
CA PRO A 124 -2.49 17.55 -16.82
C PRO A 124 -3.33 17.70 -15.54
N ARG A 125 -2.81 18.40 -14.53
CA ARG A 125 -3.54 18.75 -13.31
C ARG A 125 -4.54 19.89 -13.56
N PRO A 126 -5.59 20.05 -12.71
CA PRO A 126 -6.54 21.15 -12.86
C PRO A 126 -5.90 22.55 -12.79
N ASP A 127 -4.73 22.68 -12.16
CA ASP A 127 -3.95 23.93 -12.09
C ASP A 127 -2.83 24.03 -13.15
N PHE A 128 -2.82 23.15 -14.16
CA PHE A 128 -1.71 23.02 -15.10
C PHE A 128 -1.44 24.29 -15.93
N PHE A 129 -2.47 25.05 -16.30
CA PHE A 129 -2.30 26.29 -17.07
C PHE A 129 -1.34 27.25 -16.37
N TRP A 130 -1.51 27.47 -15.07
CA TRP A 130 -0.68 28.39 -14.27
C TRP A 130 0.72 27.84 -13.98
N ARG A 131 0.92 26.52 -14.10
CA ARG A 131 2.25 25.91 -14.06
C ARG A 131 3.00 26.12 -15.37
N CYS A 132 2.27 26.04 -16.49
CA CYS A 132 2.80 26.18 -17.85
C CYS A 132 3.10 27.66 -18.20
N PHE A 133 2.20 28.58 -17.85
CA PHE A 133 2.28 30.02 -18.10
C PHE A 133 2.10 30.81 -16.78
N PRO A 134 3.17 30.99 -15.98
CA PRO A 134 3.07 31.68 -14.69
C PRO A 134 2.66 33.16 -14.78
N ASP A 135 2.91 33.79 -15.92
CA ASP A 135 2.50 35.16 -16.27
C ASP A 135 1.07 35.24 -16.83
N GLY A 136 0.43 34.09 -17.05
CA GLY A 136 -0.90 33.98 -17.64
C GLY A 136 -0.95 34.23 -19.14
N GLN A 137 0.19 34.44 -19.80
CA GLN A 137 0.26 34.74 -21.23
C GLN A 137 0.52 33.47 -22.05
N MET A 138 -0.54 33.00 -22.72
CA MET A 138 -0.46 31.83 -23.59
C MET A 138 0.06 32.24 -24.98
N ASN A 139 1.05 31.50 -25.50
CA ASN A 139 1.51 31.65 -26.88
C ASN A 139 0.71 30.77 -27.86
N PRO A 140 0.67 31.09 -29.17
CA PRO A 140 -0.05 30.31 -30.17
C PRO A 140 0.43 28.85 -30.28
N GLU A 141 1.69 28.57 -29.95
CA GLU A 141 2.29 27.24 -30.02
C GLU A 141 2.05 26.37 -28.77
N PHE A 142 1.37 26.91 -27.75
CA PHE A 142 1.16 26.28 -26.44
C PHE A 142 2.46 25.74 -25.78
N LYS A 143 3.56 26.45 -25.96
CA LYS A 143 4.87 26.09 -25.40
C LYS A 143 5.03 26.71 -24.01
N CYS A 144 5.09 25.88 -22.98
CA CYS A 144 5.24 26.34 -21.60
C CYS A 144 6.51 27.19 -21.38
N THR A 145 6.38 28.22 -20.54
CA THR A 145 7.43 29.17 -20.16
C THR A 145 7.86 29.05 -18.69
N GLY A 146 7.11 28.31 -17.87
CA GLY A 146 7.40 28.08 -16.46
C GLY A 146 8.58 27.14 -16.16
N ASP A 147 8.78 26.86 -14.87
CA ASP A 147 9.82 25.94 -14.39
C ASP A 147 9.56 24.50 -14.89
N PRO A 148 10.52 23.87 -15.61
CA PRO A 148 10.39 22.50 -16.10
C PRO A 148 10.01 21.47 -15.02
N ILE A 149 10.47 21.62 -13.78
CA ILE A 149 10.16 20.69 -12.68
C ILE A 149 8.68 20.79 -12.30
N ILE A 150 8.17 22.01 -12.20
CA ILE A 150 6.76 22.27 -11.85
C ILE A 150 5.83 21.85 -12.99
N ILE A 151 6.24 22.10 -14.24
CA ILE A 151 5.52 21.67 -15.44
C ILE A 151 5.45 20.13 -15.50
N ARG A 152 6.58 19.45 -15.28
CA ARG A 152 6.64 17.98 -15.27
C ARG A 152 5.72 17.39 -14.21
N ASP A 153 5.71 17.93 -12.99
CA ASP A 153 4.77 17.53 -11.94
C ASP A 153 3.30 17.84 -12.33
N GLY A 154 3.09 18.96 -13.01
CA GLY A 154 1.79 19.37 -13.54
C GLY A 154 1.20 18.39 -14.56
N LYS A 155 2.04 17.57 -15.23
CA LYS A 155 1.60 16.51 -16.17
C LYS A 155 1.31 15.17 -15.49
N LYS A 156 1.53 15.03 -14.19
CA LYS A 156 1.41 13.75 -13.45
C LYS A 156 0.16 13.70 -12.57
N SER A 157 -1.00 14.11 -13.10
CA SER A 157 -2.24 14.14 -12.32
C SER A 157 -2.84 12.74 -12.08
N PHE A 158 -2.96 11.91 -13.12
CA PHE A 158 -3.61 10.59 -13.01
C PHE A 158 -2.60 9.45 -12.80
N PRO A 159 -2.83 8.51 -11.89
CA PRO A 159 -3.76 8.59 -10.75
C PRO A 159 -3.18 9.46 -9.64
N SER A 160 -4.00 9.81 -8.63
CA SER A 160 -3.54 10.59 -7.49
C SER A 160 -2.65 9.75 -6.56
N GLY A 161 -1.38 10.15 -6.41
CA GLY A 161 -0.43 9.48 -5.52
C GLY A 161 -0.81 9.61 -4.05
N HIS A 162 -1.29 10.79 -3.63
CA HIS A 162 -1.76 11.01 -2.24
C HIS A 162 -2.89 10.03 -1.90
N SER A 163 -3.85 9.92 -2.80
CA SER A 163 -4.98 9.00 -2.65
C SER A 163 -4.54 7.54 -2.60
N SER A 164 -3.68 7.13 -3.54
CA SER A 164 -3.21 5.74 -3.65
C SER A 164 -2.42 5.32 -2.41
N PHE A 165 -1.45 6.12 -1.98
CA PHE A 165 -0.64 5.82 -0.80
C PHE A 165 -1.45 5.88 0.50
N ALA A 166 -2.40 6.81 0.62
CA ALA A 166 -3.28 6.88 1.79
C ALA A 166 -4.13 5.60 1.90
N PHE A 167 -4.80 5.19 0.83
CA PHE A 167 -5.61 3.97 0.84
C PHE A 167 -4.77 2.69 0.94
N ALA A 168 -3.54 2.67 0.43
CA ALA A 168 -2.64 1.54 0.62
C ALA A 168 -2.25 1.39 2.11
N SER A 169 -1.79 2.48 2.75
CA SER A 169 -1.34 2.45 4.15
C SER A 169 -2.47 2.27 5.14
N PHE A 170 -3.47 3.16 5.12
CA PHE A 170 -4.58 3.09 6.07
C PHE A 170 -5.55 1.96 5.75
N GLY A 171 -5.64 1.53 4.48
CA GLY A 171 -6.32 0.29 4.13
C GLY A 171 -5.65 -0.93 4.77
N PHE A 172 -4.31 -0.96 4.85
CA PHE A 172 -3.60 -2.05 5.52
C PHE A 172 -3.90 -2.02 7.01
N ILE A 173 -3.84 -0.83 7.65
CA ILE A 173 -4.21 -0.65 9.05
C ILE A 173 -5.63 -1.15 9.30
N ALA A 174 -6.59 -0.76 8.45
CA ALA A 174 -7.98 -1.21 8.56
C ALA A 174 -8.08 -2.74 8.51
N LEU A 175 -7.51 -3.38 7.48
CA LEU A 175 -7.53 -4.85 7.32
C LEU A 175 -6.85 -5.56 8.50
N TYR A 176 -5.69 -5.06 8.94
CA TYR A 176 -4.94 -5.61 10.07
C TYR A 176 -5.74 -5.52 11.37
N LEU A 177 -6.31 -4.36 11.70
CA LEU A 177 -7.19 -4.19 12.86
C LEU A 177 -8.43 -5.09 12.76
N ALA A 178 -9.05 -5.18 11.58
CA ALA A 178 -10.20 -6.05 11.38
C ALA A 178 -9.89 -7.52 11.68
N GLY A 179 -8.74 -8.01 11.23
CA GLY A 179 -8.26 -9.35 11.54
C GLY A 179 -8.00 -9.55 13.03
N LYS A 180 -7.22 -8.65 13.65
CA LYS A 180 -6.86 -8.73 15.08
C LYS A 180 -8.04 -8.66 16.03
N LEU A 181 -9.05 -7.88 15.67
CA LEU A 181 -10.25 -7.71 16.48
C LEU A 181 -11.35 -8.71 16.11
N HIS A 182 -11.13 -9.60 15.13
CA HIS A 182 -12.15 -10.52 14.62
C HIS A 182 -13.42 -9.78 14.17
N THR A 183 -13.28 -8.61 13.56
CA THR A 183 -14.39 -7.68 13.27
C THR A 183 -15.48 -8.32 12.42
N PHE A 184 -15.11 -9.16 11.45
CA PHE A 184 -16.03 -9.79 10.51
C PHE A 184 -16.20 -11.29 10.72
N SER A 185 -15.44 -11.91 11.63
CA SER A 185 -15.61 -13.33 11.96
C SER A 185 -16.77 -13.52 12.94
N LEU A 186 -17.26 -14.76 13.06
CA LEU A 186 -18.34 -15.10 14.00
C LEU A 186 -18.05 -14.66 15.45
N ALA A 187 -16.78 -14.60 15.84
CA ALA A 187 -16.37 -14.23 17.20
C ALA A 187 -16.54 -12.73 17.51
N GLY A 188 -16.57 -11.85 16.49
CA GLY A 188 -16.68 -10.41 16.70
C GLY A 188 -17.80 -9.71 15.93
N LYS A 189 -18.53 -10.42 15.07
CA LYS A 189 -19.66 -9.88 14.31
C LYS A 189 -20.73 -9.32 15.25
N GLY A 190 -21.29 -8.16 14.90
CA GLY A 190 -22.32 -7.47 15.68
C GLY A 190 -21.80 -6.47 16.72
N GLN A 191 -20.48 -6.36 16.90
CA GLN A 191 -19.88 -5.38 17.83
C GLN A 191 -19.48 -4.09 17.10
N SER A 192 -20.30 -3.05 17.21
CA SER A 192 -20.14 -1.79 16.46
C SER A 192 -18.79 -1.10 16.65
N TRP A 193 -18.20 -1.16 17.85
CA TRP A 193 -16.91 -0.52 18.10
C TRP A 193 -15.78 -1.13 17.24
N LYS A 194 -15.82 -2.44 16.96
CA LYS A 194 -14.87 -3.11 16.06
C LYS A 194 -15.01 -2.63 14.62
N LEU A 195 -16.25 -2.46 14.17
CA LEU A 195 -16.52 -1.87 12.87
C LEU A 195 -16.02 -0.42 12.79
N CYS A 196 -16.25 0.40 13.84
CA CYS A 196 -15.71 1.75 13.89
C CYS A 196 -14.18 1.78 13.84
N THR A 197 -13.49 0.86 14.53
CA THR A 197 -12.03 0.76 14.45
C THR A 197 -11.52 0.37 13.06
N PHE A 198 -12.28 -0.44 12.31
CA PHE A 198 -11.98 -0.77 10.92
C PHE A 198 -12.22 0.42 9.97
N LEU A 199 -13.32 1.16 10.15
CA LEU A 199 -13.70 2.26 9.27
C LEU A 199 -12.86 3.53 9.50
N LEU A 200 -12.41 3.79 10.73
CA LEU A 200 -11.69 5.02 11.07
C LEU A 200 -10.44 5.25 10.20
N PRO A 201 -9.51 4.30 10.01
CA PRO A 201 -8.39 4.45 9.08
C PRO A 201 -8.85 4.78 7.64
N LEU A 202 -9.92 4.16 7.17
CA LEU A 202 -10.46 4.42 5.82
C LEU A 202 -11.03 5.83 5.70
N CYS A 203 -11.68 6.35 6.74
CA CYS A 203 -12.14 7.74 6.80
C CYS A 203 -10.97 8.74 6.79
N ILE A 204 -9.85 8.41 7.45
CA ILE A 204 -8.63 9.23 7.38
C ILE A 204 -8.06 9.23 5.97
N ALA A 205 -7.96 8.05 5.32
CA ALA A 205 -7.53 7.94 3.93
C ALA A 205 -8.42 8.75 2.98
N LEU A 206 -9.75 8.67 3.18
CA LEU A 206 -10.72 9.41 2.40
C LEU A 206 -10.57 10.92 2.57
N THR A 207 -10.34 11.41 3.78
CA THR A 207 -10.09 12.85 4.02
C THR A 207 -8.83 13.33 3.29
N ILE A 208 -7.75 12.55 3.33
CA ILE A 208 -6.51 12.85 2.58
C ILE A 208 -6.79 12.87 1.07
N ALA A 209 -7.53 11.88 0.56
CA ALA A 209 -7.92 11.77 -0.84
C ALA A 209 -8.76 12.97 -1.31
N LEU A 210 -9.82 13.31 -0.58
CA LEU A 210 -10.70 14.44 -0.89
C LEU A 210 -9.97 15.79 -0.80
N SER A 211 -8.94 15.91 0.04
CA SER A 211 -8.14 17.13 0.10
C SER A 211 -7.55 17.51 -1.28
N ARG A 212 -7.29 16.52 -2.14
CA ARG A 212 -6.70 16.72 -3.49
C ARG A 212 -7.67 17.32 -4.51
N THR A 213 -8.97 17.16 -4.29
CA THR A 213 -9.98 17.85 -5.08
C THR A 213 -10.20 19.27 -4.57
N CYS A 214 -10.11 19.47 -3.25
CA CYS A 214 -10.29 20.78 -2.62
C CYS A 214 -9.17 21.77 -2.96
N ASP A 215 -7.93 21.31 -3.13
CA ASP A 215 -6.79 22.13 -3.55
C ASP A 215 -6.54 22.13 -5.06
N TYR A 216 -7.48 21.62 -5.87
CA TYR A 216 -7.37 21.58 -7.33
C TYR A 216 -6.10 20.88 -7.87
N HIS A 217 -5.46 20.01 -7.08
CA HIS A 217 -4.27 19.28 -7.54
C HIS A 217 -4.63 18.05 -8.38
N HIS A 218 -5.85 17.52 -8.21
CA HIS A 218 -6.34 16.35 -8.92
C HIS A 218 -7.81 16.46 -9.27
N HIS A 219 -8.18 15.84 -10.38
CA HIS A 219 -9.59 15.62 -10.70
C HIS A 219 -10.13 14.49 -9.83
N TRP A 220 -11.45 14.48 -9.62
CA TRP A 220 -12.09 13.44 -8.83
C TRP A 220 -11.82 12.02 -9.38
N GLN A 221 -11.68 11.82 -10.70
CA GLN A 221 -11.35 10.50 -11.26
C GLN A 221 -9.95 10.04 -10.84
N ASP A 222 -8.98 10.97 -10.79
CA ASP A 222 -7.61 10.67 -10.39
C ASP A 222 -7.59 10.19 -8.93
N VAL A 223 -8.42 10.80 -8.08
CA VAL A 223 -8.60 10.47 -6.67
C VAL A 223 -9.32 9.12 -6.49
N VAL A 224 -10.42 8.90 -7.20
CA VAL A 224 -11.17 7.62 -7.12
C VAL A 224 -10.29 6.45 -7.59
N ILE A 225 -9.67 6.56 -8.76
CA ILE A 225 -8.82 5.48 -9.29
C ILE A 225 -7.58 5.28 -8.42
N GLY A 226 -6.96 6.36 -7.94
CA GLY A 226 -5.86 6.25 -6.97
C GLY A 226 -6.28 5.48 -5.73
N SER A 227 -7.42 5.83 -5.13
CA SER A 227 -7.96 5.13 -3.95
C SER A 227 -8.20 3.64 -4.20
N VAL A 228 -8.79 3.31 -5.36
CA VAL A 228 -9.06 1.92 -5.75
C VAL A 228 -7.76 1.14 -5.92
N ILE A 229 -6.78 1.68 -6.64
CA ILE A 229 -5.46 1.04 -6.82
C ILE A 229 -4.83 0.75 -5.45
N GLY A 230 -4.75 1.77 -4.59
CA GLY A 230 -4.16 1.63 -3.27
C GLY A 230 -4.84 0.57 -2.41
N TYR A 231 -6.17 0.61 -2.32
CA TYR A 231 -6.92 -0.36 -1.51
C TYR A 231 -6.84 -1.78 -2.09
N CYS A 232 -6.99 -1.95 -3.40
CA CYS A 232 -6.93 -3.26 -4.05
C CYS A 232 -5.57 -3.93 -3.88
N LEU A 233 -4.47 -3.20 -4.10
CA LEU A 233 -3.12 -3.75 -3.96
C LEU A 233 -2.84 -4.14 -2.51
N THR A 234 -3.18 -3.27 -1.55
CA THR A 234 -3.08 -3.59 -0.13
C THR A 234 -3.93 -4.79 0.25
N TYR A 235 -5.15 -4.90 -0.26
CA TYR A 235 -6.00 -6.06 0.00
C TYR A 235 -5.35 -7.36 -0.52
N VAL A 236 -4.88 -7.38 -1.77
CA VAL A 236 -4.20 -8.55 -2.35
C VAL A 236 -2.96 -8.93 -1.53
N CYS A 237 -2.11 -7.95 -1.19
CA CYS A 237 -0.93 -8.19 -0.37
C CYS A 237 -1.29 -8.68 1.03
N TYR A 238 -2.27 -8.07 1.70
CA TYR A 238 -2.76 -8.53 3.00
C TYR A 238 -3.26 -9.98 2.94
N ARG A 239 -4.09 -10.31 1.94
CA ARG A 239 -4.63 -11.66 1.74
C ARG A 239 -3.56 -12.69 1.35
N HIS A 240 -2.39 -12.25 0.86
CA HIS A 240 -1.24 -13.12 0.64
C HIS A 240 -0.62 -13.61 1.96
N TYR A 241 -0.64 -12.79 3.01
CA TYR A 241 -0.03 -13.10 4.31
C TYR A 241 -1.03 -13.60 5.37
N TYR A 242 -2.28 -13.14 5.32
CA TYR A 242 -3.33 -13.42 6.30
C TYR A 242 -4.50 -14.19 5.68
N PRO A 243 -5.36 -14.88 6.46
CA PRO A 243 -6.66 -15.42 6.04
C PRO A 243 -7.74 -14.36 5.82
N SER A 244 -8.90 -14.78 5.30
CA SER A 244 -10.02 -13.87 5.06
C SER A 244 -10.56 -13.35 6.38
N LEU A 245 -11.16 -12.15 6.38
CA LEU A 245 -11.56 -11.48 7.61
C LEU A 245 -12.76 -12.14 8.32
N ASP A 246 -13.49 -13.01 7.63
CA ASP A 246 -14.57 -13.84 8.15
C ASP A 246 -14.07 -15.18 8.74
N SER A 247 -12.81 -15.53 8.49
CA SER A 247 -12.19 -16.74 9.04
C SER A 247 -12.10 -16.68 10.56
N PRO A 248 -12.27 -17.80 11.28
CA PRO A 248 -12.01 -17.87 12.71
C PRO A 248 -10.54 -17.60 13.06
N TYR A 249 -9.63 -17.70 12.09
CA TYR A 249 -8.18 -17.50 12.26
C TYR A 249 -7.67 -16.21 11.59
N CYS A 250 -8.55 -15.23 11.33
CA CYS A 250 -8.20 -13.98 10.64
C CYS A 250 -7.15 -13.13 11.38
N ASP A 251 -6.91 -13.40 12.66
CA ASP A 251 -5.91 -12.75 13.50
C ASP A 251 -4.50 -13.29 13.27
N LYS A 252 -4.33 -14.49 12.70
CA LYS A 252 -3.03 -15.16 12.55
C LYS A 252 -2.57 -15.18 11.09
N PRO A 253 -1.27 -14.96 10.81
CA PRO A 253 -0.74 -15.13 9.45
C PRO A 253 -0.67 -16.61 9.05
N TYR A 254 -0.68 -16.92 7.75
CA TYR A 254 -0.65 -18.30 7.24
C TYR A 254 0.57 -19.10 7.70
N VAL A 255 1.73 -18.45 7.88
CA VAL A 255 2.94 -19.11 8.39
C VAL A 255 2.70 -19.64 9.81
N ALA A 256 2.06 -18.86 10.68
CA ALA A 256 1.74 -19.29 12.04
C ALA A 256 0.76 -20.47 12.04
N LEU A 257 -0.25 -20.44 11.16
CA LEU A 257 -1.22 -21.53 11.01
C LEU A 257 -0.57 -22.82 10.52
N THR A 258 0.35 -22.72 9.56
CA THR A 258 1.08 -23.87 9.01
C THR A 258 1.96 -24.51 10.08
N LEU A 259 2.68 -23.70 10.87
CA LEU A 259 3.49 -24.17 11.99
C LEU A 259 2.64 -24.86 13.06
N GLN A 260 1.45 -24.31 13.36
CA GLN A 260 0.51 -24.92 14.30
C GLN A 260 0.06 -26.31 13.82
N VAL A 261 -0.41 -26.43 12.57
CA VAL A 261 -0.83 -27.71 11.97
C VAL A 261 0.30 -28.75 11.96
N GLN A 262 1.53 -28.35 11.63
CA GLN A 262 2.70 -29.24 11.69
C GLN A 262 2.96 -29.74 13.13
N SER A 263 2.87 -28.85 14.11
CA SER A 263 3.08 -29.21 15.51
C SER A 263 2.01 -30.19 16.04
N ASP A 264 0.75 -29.98 15.66
CA ASP A 264 -0.38 -30.82 16.05
C ASP A 264 -0.28 -32.21 15.42
N THR A 265 0.11 -32.27 14.14
CA THR A 265 0.34 -33.55 13.42
C THR A 265 1.45 -34.36 14.07
N VAL A 266 2.57 -33.73 14.43
CA VAL A 266 3.69 -34.40 15.10
C VAL A 266 3.27 -34.92 16.49
N ARG A 267 2.47 -34.15 17.22
CA ARG A 267 1.94 -34.57 18.54
C ARG A 267 0.97 -35.75 18.41
N SER A 268 0.10 -35.74 17.40
CA SER A 268 -0.83 -36.85 17.13
C SER A 268 -0.07 -38.15 16.84
N ASN A 269 0.92 -38.11 15.95
CA ASN A 269 1.71 -39.29 15.59
C ASN A 269 2.50 -39.86 16.79
N LYS A 270 3.04 -39.00 17.67
CA LYS A 270 3.68 -39.46 18.91
C LYS A 270 2.71 -40.14 19.85
N ASN A 271 1.51 -39.58 20.03
CA ASN A 271 0.49 -40.17 20.89
C ASN A 271 -0.02 -41.52 20.34
N GLU A 272 -0.12 -41.66 19.02
CA GLU A 272 -0.41 -42.96 18.41
C GLU A 272 0.72 -43.96 18.65
N GLN A 273 1.99 -43.59 18.46
CA GLN A 273 3.11 -44.49 18.76
C GLN A 273 3.15 -44.96 20.21
N ILE A 274 2.82 -44.10 21.18
CA ILE A 274 2.77 -44.46 22.61
C ILE A 274 1.62 -45.44 22.89
N LYS A 275 0.52 -45.43 22.14
CA LYS A 275 -0.59 -46.38 22.33
C LYS A 275 -0.28 -47.81 21.87
N TRP A 276 0.76 -48.00 21.06
CA TRP A 276 1.14 -49.31 20.51
C TRP A 276 2.35 -49.94 21.22
N ILE A 277 2.82 -49.35 22.32
CA ILE A 277 3.88 -49.84 23.22
C ILE A 277 3.24 -50.19 24.56
#